data_AF-A0A6A7GBH6-F1
#
_entry.id   AF-A0A6A7GBH6-F1
#
_cell.length_a   1.000
_cell.length_b   1.000
_cell.length_c   1.000
_cell.angle_alpha   90.00
_cell.angle_beta   90.00
_cell.angle_gamma   90.00
#
_symmetry.space_group_name_H-M   'P 1'
#
loop_
_entity.id
_entity.type
_entity.pdbx_description
1 polymer ?
#
loop_
_entity_poly.entity_id
_entity_poly.type
_entity_poly.pdbx_seq_one_letter_code
_entity_poly.pdbx_strand_id
1 'polypeptide(L)'
;MLAKTMVEKLNEQINLEFYSSNLYLQMSAWCENHGFEGAALMLHKHAGEEMLHMNRLFTYVSETGALPLLGAIEAPPHEFISLKEIFEATYKHECLITRAINALTHVAFSTQDYSTFNFLQWYVAE
;
A
#
# COMPACT_ATOMS: atom_id res chain seq x y z
N MET A 1 -21.53 9.79 5.17
CA MET A 1 -20.35 10.66 5.24
C MET A 1 -19.37 10.02 6.20
N LEU A 2 -18.08 9.94 5.84
CA LEU A 2 -17.06 9.30 6.66
C LEU A 2 -16.86 10.03 8.00
N ALA A 3 -16.65 9.27 9.07
CA ALA A 3 -16.18 9.84 10.33
C ALA A 3 -14.74 10.36 10.17
N LYS A 4 -14.37 11.42 10.90
CA LYS A 4 -13.03 12.01 10.85
C LYS A 4 -11.92 10.97 11.07
N THR A 5 -12.12 10.08 12.04
CA THR A 5 -11.20 8.97 12.35
C THR A 5 -11.05 7.98 11.20
N MET A 6 -12.10 7.74 10.41
CA MET A 6 -12.02 6.87 9.23
C MET A 6 -11.26 7.55 8.10
N VAL A 7 -11.50 8.84 7.86
CA VAL A 7 -10.76 9.63 6.86
C VAL A 7 -9.27 9.66 7.19
N GLU A 8 -8.90 9.87 8.46
CA GLU A 8 -7.50 9.86 8.90
C GLU A 8 -6.83 8.50 8.59
N LYS A 9 -7.50 7.39 8.93
CA LYS A 9 -6.95 6.05 8.68
C LYS A 9 -6.89 5.65 7.21
N LEU A 10 -7.87 6.07 6.40
CA LEU A 10 -7.82 5.87 4.95
C LEU A 10 -6.67 6.68 4.33
N ASN A 11 -6.40 7.89 4.80
CA ASN A 11 -5.26 8.69 4.35
C ASN A 11 -3.91 8.10 4.80
N GLU A 12 -3.83 7.49 5.98
CA GLU A 12 -2.67 6.70 6.40
C GLU A 12 -2.44 5.52 5.43
N GLN A 13 -3.49 4.78 5.08
CA GLN A 13 -3.39 3.66 4.13
C GLN A 13 -3.00 4.12 2.72
N ILE A 14 -3.56 5.24 2.22
CA ILE A 14 -3.15 5.83 0.94
C ILE A 14 -1.64 6.07 0.88
N ASN A 15 -1.08 6.65 1.94
CA ASN A 15 0.36 6.89 2.01
C ASN A 15 1.17 5.59 2.10
N LEU A 16 0.65 4.59 2.80
CA LEU A 16 1.30 3.29 2.89
C LEU A 16 1.39 2.61 1.51
N GLU A 17 0.29 2.55 0.75
CA GLU A 17 0.31 1.98 -0.61
C GLU A 17 1.21 2.78 -1.56
N PHE A 18 1.23 4.11 -1.43
CA PHE A 18 2.14 4.93 -2.23
C PHE A 18 3.60 4.64 -1.89
N TYR A 19 3.93 4.50 -0.61
CA TYR A 19 5.25 4.08 -0.19
C TYR A 19 5.60 2.68 -0.72
N SER A 20 4.67 1.72 -0.68
CA SER A 20 4.85 0.37 -1.24
C SER A 20 5.25 0.42 -2.71
N SER A 21 4.55 1.23 -3.51
CA SER A 21 4.90 1.44 -4.93
C SER A 21 6.33 1.94 -5.10
N ASN A 22 6.74 2.96 -4.33
CA ASN A 22 8.11 3.49 -4.37
C ASN A 22 9.14 2.46 -3.91
N LEU A 23 8.85 1.70 -2.87
CA LEU A 23 9.72 0.64 -2.33
C LEU A 23 10.00 -0.42 -3.39
N TYR A 24 8.96 -0.93 -4.04
CA TYR A 24 9.11 -1.98 -5.05
C TYR A 24 9.76 -1.46 -6.33
N LEU A 25 9.54 -0.21 -6.69
CA LEU A 25 10.28 0.42 -7.78
C LEU A 25 11.78 0.56 -7.46
N GLN A 26 12.12 0.94 -6.22
CA GLN A 26 13.51 1.04 -5.78
C GLN A 26 14.21 -0.34 -5.70
N MET A 27 13.50 -1.37 -5.22
CA MET A 27 13.97 -2.75 -5.23
C MET A 27 14.14 -3.30 -6.64
N SER A 28 13.25 -2.94 -7.56
CA SER A 28 13.36 -3.27 -8.99
C SER A 28 14.64 -2.69 -9.59
N ALA A 29 14.90 -1.41 -9.36
CA ALA A 29 16.13 -0.75 -9.81
C ALA A 29 17.40 -1.41 -9.23
N TRP A 30 17.37 -1.80 -7.95
CA TRP A 30 18.48 -2.55 -7.36
C TRP A 30 18.68 -3.90 -8.05
N CYS A 31 17.60 -4.65 -8.32
CA CYS A 31 17.66 -5.94 -9.01
C CYS A 31 18.24 -5.81 -10.42
N GLU A 32 17.83 -4.78 -11.16
CA GLU A 32 18.33 -4.49 -12.51
C GLU A 32 19.84 -4.20 -12.48
N ASN A 33 20.30 -3.37 -11.54
CA ASN A 33 21.72 -3.05 -11.36
C ASN A 33 22.59 -4.27 -11.00
N HIS A 34 21.99 -5.33 -10.46
CA HIS A 34 22.69 -6.58 -10.09
C HIS A 34 22.46 -7.73 -11.08
N GLY A 35 21.79 -7.47 -12.22
CA GLY A 35 21.56 -8.48 -13.27
C GLY A 35 20.43 -9.47 -12.98
N PHE A 36 19.56 -9.18 -12.00
CA PHE A 36 18.39 -10.01 -11.67
C PHE A 36 17.15 -9.57 -12.47
N GLU A 37 17.21 -9.65 -13.79
CA GLU A 37 16.19 -9.12 -14.71
C GLU A 37 14.77 -9.60 -14.42
N GLY A 38 14.59 -10.90 -14.13
CA GLY A 38 13.27 -11.46 -13.83
C GLY A 38 12.66 -10.92 -12.53
N ALA A 39 13.50 -10.72 -11.49
CA ALA A 39 13.06 -10.12 -10.24
C ALA A 39 12.78 -8.62 -10.41
N ALA A 40 13.61 -7.91 -11.19
CA ALA A 40 13.40 -6.50 -11.51
C ALA A 40 12.05 -6.29 -12.20
N LEU A 41 11.73 -7.08 -13.22
CA LEU A 41 10.44 -7.01 -13.93
C LEU A 41 9.25 -7.30 -13.02
N MET A 42 9.36 -8.34 -12.17
CA MET A 42 8.31 -8.69 -11.20
C MET A 42 8.03 -7.53 -10.25
N LEU A 43 9.07 -6.98 -9.63
CA LEU A 43 8.95 -5.87 -8.67
C LEU A 43 8.48 -4.58 -9.33
N HIS A 44 8.87 -4.32 -10.58
CA HIS A 44 8.37 -3.17 -11.34
C HIS A 44 6.86 -3.27 -11.59
N LYS A 45 6.38 -4.47 -11.97
CA LYS A 45 4.95 -4.73 -12.14
C LYS A 45 4.19 -4.59 -10.82
N HIS A 46 4.75 -5.16 -9.74
CA HIS A 46 4.18 -5.09 -8.40
C HIS A 46 4.09 -3.64 -7.89
N ALA A 47 5.11 -2.82 -8.16
CA ALA A 47 5.05 -1.37 -7.89
C ALA A 47 3.87 -0.67 -8.60
N GLY A 48 3.56 -1.10 -9.84
CA GLY A 48 2.39 -0.63 -10.57
C GLY A 48 1.06 -1.07 -9.94
N GLU A 49 1.00 -2.28 -9.40
CA GLU A 49 -0.18 -2.80 -8.68
C GLU A 49 -0.44 -1.99 -7.39
N GLU A 50 0.60 -1.69 -6.60
CA GLU A 50 0.45 -0.84 -5.40
C GLU A 50 0.00 0.59 -5.72
N MET A 51 0.41 1.12 -6.86
CA MET A 51 -0.09 2.42 -7.33
C MET A 51 -1.60 2.36 -7.65
N LEU A 52 -2.10 1.22 -8.14
CA LEU A 52 -3.54 1.01 -8.34
C LEU A 52 -4.27 0.90 -6.99
N HIS A 53 -3.68 0.24 -5.99
CA HIS A 53 -4.22 0.14 -4.63
C HIS A 53 -4.38 1.54 -4.02
N MET A 54 -3.32 2.35 -4.08
CA MET A 54 -3.32 3.73 -3.63
C MET A 54 -4.41 4.55 -4.30
N ASN A 55 -4.47 4.53 -5.64
CA ASN A 55 -5.45 5.31 -6.41
C ASN A 55 -6.89 4.90 -6.11
N ARG A 56 -7.14 3.60 -5.85
CA ARG A 56 -8.46 3.09 -5.50
C ARG A 56 -8.91 3.64 -4.13
N LEU A 57 -8.05 3.66 -3.12
CA LEU A 57 -8.33 4.32 -1.83
C LEU A 57 -8.56 5.83 -1.99
N PHE A 58 -7.67 6.50 -2.73
CA PHE A 58 -7.74 7.94 -2.98
C PHE A 58 -9.07 8.34 -3.64
N THR A 59 -9.50 7.56 -4.63
CA THR A 59 -10.78 7.76 -5.32
C THR A 59 -11.95 7.54 -4.38
N TYR A 60 -11.95 6.44 -3.61
CA TYR A 60 -13.01 6.16 -2.65
C TYR A 60 -13.21 7.29 -1.63
N VAL A 61 -12.13 7.78 -1.03
CA VAL A 61 -12.20 8.91 -0.08
C VAL A 61 -12.83 10.13 -0.75
N SER A 62 -12.42 10.47 -1.97
CA SER A 62 -12.98 11.58 -2.74
C SER A 62 -14.48 11.42 -3.00
N GLU A 63 -14.91 10.22 -3.41
CA GLU A 63 -16.32 9.91 -3.72
C GLU A 63 -17.23 9.97 -2.49
N THR A 64 -16.68 9.79 -1.29
CA THR A 64 -17.44 9.97 -0.04
C THR A 64 -17.65 11.43 0.36
N GLY A 65 -17.07 12.37 -0.39
CA GLY A 65 -17.07 13.81 -0.10
C GLY A 65 -15.98 14.27 0.87
N ALA A 66 -15.06 13.39 1.26
CA ALA A 66 -13.89 13.73 2.07
C ALA A 66 -12.70 14.08 1.16
N LEU A 67 -11.73 14.83 1.70
CA LEU A 67 -10.50 15.18 0.99
C LEU A 67 -9.43 14.09 1.24
N PRO A 68 -9.00 13.34 0.22
CA PRO A 68 -7.81 12.50 0.35
C PRO A 68 -6.56 13.36 0.47
N LEU A 69 -5.62 12.94 1.31
CA LEU A 69 -4.39 13.67 1.58
C LEU A 69 -3.19 12.78 1.28
N LEU A 70 -2.32 13.26 0.39
CA LEU A 70 -0.98 12.73 0.23
C LEU A 70 -0.08 13.38 1.28
N GLY A 71 0.56 12.55 2.10
CA GLY A 71 1.54 12.95 3.08
C GLY A 71 2.95 12.97 2.48
N ALA A 72 3.93 13.17 3.35
CA ALA A 72 5.32 12.94 2.98
C ALA A 72 5.54 11.45 2.76
N ILE A 73 6.16 11.09 1.64
CA ILE A 73 6.58 9.72 1.35
C ILE A 73 8.08 9.63 1.65
N GLU A 74 8.45 8.81 2.63
CA GLU A 74 9.85 8.57 2.97
C GLU A 74 10.58 7.87 1.81
N ALA A 75 11.87 8.15 1.67
CA ALA A 75 12.69 7.48 0.67
C ALA A 75 12.85 5.99 1.05
N PRO A 76 12.57 5.05 0.13
CA PRO A 76 12.79 3.64 0.39
C PRO A 76 14.29 3.31 0.49
N PRO A 77 14.67 2.21 1.16
CA PRO A 77 16.04 1.71 1.14
C PRO A 77 16.50 1.44 -0.30
N HIS A 78 17.74 1.80 -0.61
CA HIS A 78 18.35 1.59 -1.93
C HIS A 78 19.58 0.66 -1.88
N GLU A 79 19.97 0.22 -0.70
CA GLU A 79 21.04 -0.76 -0.50
C GLU A 79 20.45 -2.04 0.09
N PHE A 80 20.80 -3.16 -0.52
CA PHE A 80 20.45 -4.51 -0.06
C PHE A 80 21.69 -5.40 -0.22
N ILE A 81 21.83 -6.39 0.64
CA ILE A 81 22.95 -7.33 0.71
C ILE A 81 22.76 -8.48 -0.29
N SER A 82 21.52 -8.86 -0.58
CA SER A 82 21.22 -9.96 -1.50
C SER A 82 19.79 -9.93 -2.06
N LEU A 83 19.56 -10.66 -3.15
CA LEU A 83 18.21 -10.89 -3.68
C LEU A 83 17.28 -11.54 -2.63
N LYS A 84 17.82 -12.41 -1.77
CA LYS A 84 17.05 -13.02 -0.68
C LYS A 84 16.52 -11.96 0.30
N GLU A 85 17.36 -10.99 0.65
CA GLU A 85 16.95 -9.91 1.57
C GLU A 85 15.83 -9.07 0.98
N ILE A 86 15.86 -8.77 -0.33
CA ILE A 86 14.77 -8.07 -1.00
C ILE A 86 13.45 -8.80 -0.80
N PHE A 87 13.39 -10.10 -1.10
CA PHE A 87 12.13 -10.86 -0.95
C PHE A 87 11.71 -11.03 0.51
N GLU A 88 12.64 -11.14 1.45
CA GLU A 88 12.32 -11.12 2.89
C GLU A 88 11.76 -9.76 3.33
N ALA A 89 12.27 -8.65 2.78
CA ALA A 89 11.77 -7.31 3.04
C ALA A 89 10.39 -7.09 2.40
N THR A 90 10.20 -7.48 1.14
CA THR A 90 8.90 -7.46 0.45
C THR A 90 7.86 -8.24 1.25
N TYR A 91 8.14 -9.48 1.64
CA TYR A 91 7.20 -10.29 2.43
C TYR A 91 6.84 -9.66 3.78
N LYS A 92 7.82 -9.10 4.50
CA LYS A 92 7.57 -8.39 5.76
C LYS A 92 6.70 -7.16 5.56
N HIS A 93 6.92 -6.43 4.47
CA HIS A 93 6.14 -5.25 4.10
C HIS A 93 4.70 -5.61 3.75
N GLU A 94 4.48 -6.63 2.92
CA GLU A 94 3.13 -7.16 2.63
C GLU A 94 2.39 -7.58 3.90
N CYS A 95 3.06 -8.28 4.81
CA CYS A 95 2.46 -8.64 6.11
C CYS A 95 2.08 -7.40 6.94
N LEU A 96 2.79 -6.28 6.80
CA LEU A 96 2.45 -5.01 7.44
C LEU A 96 1.20 -4.40 6.80
N ILE A 97 1.12 -4.37 5.47
CA ILE A 97 -0.06 -3.90 4.72
C ILE A 97 -1.30 -4.72 5.12
N THR A 98 -1.21 -6.06 5.14
CA THR A 98 -2.30 -6.93 5.58
C THR A 98 -2.79 -6.59 6.99
N ARG A 99 -1.87 -6.32 7.93
CA ARG A 99 -2.25 -5.92 9.30
C ARG A 99 -2.94 -4.55 9.31
N ALA A 100 -2.47 -3.61 8.50
CA ALA A 100 -3.07 -2.28 8.38
C ALA A 100 -4.50 -2.35 7.80
N ILE A 101 -4.71 -3.12 6.72
CA ILE A 101 -6.03 -3.37 6.14
C ILE A 101 -6.97 -4.06 7.13
N ASN A 102 -6.50 -5.06 7.87
CA ASN A 102 -7.31 -5.72 8.90
C ASN A 102 -7.71 -4.75 10.02
N ALA A 103 -6.79 -3.91 10.48
CA ALA A 103 -7.08 -2.89 11.49
C ALA A 103 -8.10 -1.87 10.97
N LEU A 104 -7.96 -1.42 9.72
CA LEU A 104 -8.87 -0.49 9.07
C LEU A 104 -10.28 -1.10 8.91
N THR A 105 -10.35 -2.35 8.48
CA THR A 105 -11.58 -3.13 8.35
C THR A 105 -12.28 -3.30 9.70
N HIS A 106 -11.51 -3.59 10.77
CA HIS A 106 -12.04 -3.69 12.12
C HIS A 106 -12.64 -2.36 12.60
N VAL A 107 -11.95 -1.23 12.34
CA VAL A 107 -12.48 0.09 12.69
C VAL A 107 -13.80 0.32 11.96
N ALA A 108 -13.85 0.08 10.64
CA ALA A 108 -15.07 0.26 9.86
C ALA A 108 -16.24 -0.56 10.41
N PHE A 109 -16.00 -1.82 10.74
CA PHE A 109 -17.01 -2.69 11.34
C PHE A 109 -17.47 -2.18 12.71
N SER A 110 -16.52 -1.84 13.60
CA SER A 110 -16.81 -1.40 14.97
C SER A 110 -17.59 -0.08 15.03
N THR A 111 -17.37 0.81 14.05
CA THR A 111 -18.09 2.09 13.95
C THR A 111 -19.34 2.01 13.08
N GLN A 112 -19.75 0.81 12.67
CA GLN A 112 -20.90 0.57 11.79
C GLN A 112 -20.81 1.28 10.43
N ASP A 113 -19.59 1.55 9.96
CA ASP A 113 -19.33 2.05 8.61
C ASP A 113 -19.30 0.88 7.63
N TYR A 114 -20.49 0.35 7.35
CA TYR A 114 -20.64 -0.81 6.48
C TYR A 114 -20.27 -0.53 5.02
N SER A 115 -20.29 0.74 4.60
CA SER A 115 -19.83 1.15 3.26
C SER A 115 -18.33 0.96 3.13
N THR A 116 -17.55 1.53 4.06
CA THR A 116 -16.10 1.37 4.08
C THR A 116 -15.72 -0.09 4.33
N PHE A 117 -16.42 -0.78 5.23
CA PHE A 117 -16.20 -2.21 5.48
C PHE A 117 -16.35 -3.04 4.19
N ASN A 118 -17.42 -2.84 3.43
CA ASN A 118 -17.65 -3.53 2.16
C ASN A 118 -16.61 -3.16 1.11
N PHE A 119 -16.26 -1.86 0.99
CA PHE A 119 -15.20 -1.40 0.09
C PHE A 119 -13.86 -2.09 0.37
N LEU A 120 -13.49 -2.24 1.64
CA LEU A 120 -12.23 -2.85 2.05
C LEU A 120 -12.15 -4.36 1.80
N GLN A 121 -13.27 -5.05 1.55
CA GLN A 121 -13.22 -6.49 1.26
C GLN A 121 -12.43 -6.81 -0.01
N TRP A 122 -12.31 -5.87 -0.94
CA TRP A 122 -11.43 -6.03 -2.09
C TRP A 122 -9.96 -6.17 -1.66
N TYR A 123 -9.48 -5.31 -0.74
CA TYR A 123 -8.11 -5.36 -0.21
C TYR A 123 -7.85 -6.54 0.73
N VAL A 124 -8.91 -7.11 1.32
CA VAL A 124 -8.80 -8.33 2.13
C VAL A 124 -8.64 -9.57 1.25
N ALA A 125 -9.16 -9.53 0.03
CA ALA A 125 -9.15 -10.64 -0.91
C ALA A 125 -7.94 -10.64 -1.85
N GLU A 126 -7.39 -9.45 -2.14
CA GLU A 126 -6.11 -9.26 -2.82
C GLU A 126 -4.96 -9.87 -2.01
#